data_AF-A0A074WUW3-F1
#
_entry.id   AF-A0A074WUW3-F1
#
_cell.length_a   1.000
_cell.length_b   1.000
_cell.length_c   1.000
_cell.angle_alpha   90.00
_cell.angle_beta   90.00
_cell.angle_gamma   90.00
#
_symmetry.space_group_name_H-M   'P 1'
#
loop_
_entity.id
_entity.type
_entity.pdbx_description
1 polymer ?
#
loop_
_entity_poly.entity_id
_entity_poly.type
_entity_poly.pdbx_seq_one_letter_code
_entity_poly.pdbx_strand_id
1 'polypeptide(L)'
;MESPIRYTKVEDSSTSIIVTGGLSKTYSAGGWRVGYAILPRSAAGSKIMKVLLAYASECWSAASSPSQHAAAEAFSTGEHMTQYRESVRLLHAHCTTRLYESLRDLGLKVAKPSGAFYVYPSFQPYAKQLAKVGVRTSAELSQWLIAQCGIAALPGSAFGEDDDGLEGGRLRLRMATSYLYFKDQEERYTKGYGLLQQAAAGRDLQLPMLDMAISALAAAVEKIKSI
;
A
#
# COMPACT_ATOMS: atom_id res chain seq x y z
N MET A 1 6.14 18.13 -15.63
CA MET A 1 6.09 16.76 -16.17
C MET A 1 4.63 16.32 -16.05
N GLU A 2 3.89 16.26 -17.16
CA GLU A 2 2.47 15.89 -17.13
C GLU A 2 2.30 14.46 -16.60
N SER A 3 1.28 14.25 -15.76
CA SER A 3 0.94 12.92 -15.23
C SER A 3 0.59 11.98 -16.40
N PRO A 4 1.21 10.80 -16.52
CA PRO A 4 0.93 9.84 -17.60
C PRO A 4 -0.48 9.24 -17.52
N ILE A 5 -1.19 9.44 -16.40
CA ILE A 5 -2.57 9.00 -16.22
C ILE A 5 -3.48 10.21 -16.50
N ARG A 6 -3.97 10.30 -17.74
CA ARG A 6 -5.14 11.11 -18.06
C ARG A 6 -6.35 10.41 -17.48
N TYR A 7 -6.84 10.85 -16.33
CA TYR A 7 -8.18 10.50 -15.90
C TYR A 7 -9.14 11.13 -16.91
N THR A 8 -9.59 10.36 -17.90
CA THR A 8 -10.73 10.78 -18.74
C THR A 8 -11.85 11.13 -17.78
N LYS A 9 -12.44 12.33 -17.90
CA LYS A 9 -13.63 12.65 -17.11
C LYS A 9 -14.64 11.53 -17.37
N VAL A 10 -15.14 10.90 -16.31
CA VAL A 10 -16.15 9.82 -16.39
C VAL A 10 -17.44 10.29 -17.09
N GLU A 11 -17.59 11.61 -17.27
CA GLU A 11 -18.63 12.28 -18.05
C GLU A 11 -18.54 12.01 -19.56
N ASP A 12 -17.41 11.52 -20.07
CA ASP A 12 -17.28 11.15 -21.47
C ASP A 12 -18.08 9.86 -21.75
N SER A 13 -19.25 10.02 -22.38
CA SER A 13 -20.13 8.90 -22.77
C SER A 13 -19.50 7.88 -23.73
N SER A 14 -18.34 8.16 -24.32
CA SER A 14 -17.59 7.21 -25.17
C SER A 14 -16.64 6.30 -24.39
N THR A 15 -16.44 6.56 -23.08
CA THR A 15 -15.47 5.81 -22.28
C THR A 15 -15.95 4.39 -21.95
N SER A 16 -15.02 3.43 -22.00
CA SER A 16 -15.19 2.05 -21.50
C SER A 16 -14.64 1.87 -20.08
N ILE A 17 -14.27 2.96 -19.41
CA ILE A 17 -13.62 2.95 -18.10
C ILE A 17 -14.65 2.77 -16.98
N ILE A 18 -14.46 1.73 -16.15
CA ILE A 18 -15.15 1.57 -14.86
C ILE A 18 -14.15 1.95 -13.77
N VAL A 19 -14.54 2.89 -12.89
CA VAL A 19 -13.71 3.31 -11.75
C VAL A 19 -14.19 2.58 -10.51
N THR A 20 -13.32 1.88 -9.81
CA THR A 20 -13.63 1.24 -8.54
C THR A 20 -12.83 1.87 -7.40
N GLY A 21 -13.42 1.87 -6.22
CA GLY A 21 -12.79 2.41 -5.02
C GLY A 21 -13.53 2.01 -3.76
N GLY A 22 -13.15 2.60 -2.64
CA GLY A 22 -13.80 2.32 -1.37
C GLY A 22 -13.14 3.03 -0.19
N LEU A 23 -13.65 2.74 1.00
CA LEU A 23 -13.17 3.40 2.21
C LEU A 23 -11.82 2.90 2.71
N SER A 24 -11.41 1.71 2.28
CA SER A 24 -10.37 0.93 2.95
C SER A 24 -9.02 1.64 3.06
N LYS A 25 -8.58 2.34 2.00
CA LYS A 25 -7.23 2.92 1.95
C LYS A 25 -7.24 4.42 2.16
N THR A 26 -8.10 5.14 1.43
CA THR A 26 -8.20 6.61 1.53
C THR A 26 -8.61 7.09 2.91
N TYR A 27 -9.44 6.31 3.62
CA TYR A 27 -10.00 6.68 4.92
C TYR A 27 -9.61 5.74 6.05
N SER A 28 -8.55 4.94 5.86
CA SER A 28 -8.06 3.97 6.86
C SER A 28 -9.15 3.02 7.41
N ALA A 29 -10.21 2.79 6.63
CA ALA A 29 -11.44 2.14 7.06
C ALA A 29 -11.59 0.74 6.43
N GLY A 30 -10.52 -0.06 6.48
CA GLY A 30 -10.47 -1.41 5.87
C GLY A 30 -11.57 -2.35 6.37
N GLY A 31 -11.87 -2.29 7.66
CA GLY A 31 -12.89 -3.11 8.32
C GLY A 31 -14.35 -2.70 8.03
N TRP A 32 -14.59 -1.56 7.37
CA TRP A 32 -15.94 -1.03 7.16
C TRP A 32 -16.65 -1.65 5.96
N ARG A 33 -15.91 -2.34 5.09
CA ARG A 33 -16.43 -3.12 3.96
C ARG A 33 -17.34 -2.35 3.00
N VAL A 34 -17.03 -1.06 2.77
CA VAL A 34 -17.72 -0.24 1.76
C VAL A 34 -16.80 0.05 0.58
N GLY A 35 -17.29 -0.30 -0.60
CA GLY A 35 -16.70 0.03 -1.90
C GLY A 35 -17.72 0.69 -2.82
N TYR A 36 -17.26 1.22 -3.94
CA TYR A 36 -18.09 1.78 -5.00
C TYR A 36 -17.54 1.43 -6.38
N ALA A 37 -18.42 1.47 -7.36
CA ALA A 37 -18.08 1.45 -8.78
C ALA A 37 -18.78 2.61 -9.48
N ILE A 38 -18.04 3.40 -10.24
CA ILE A 38 -18.57 4.45 -11.11
C ILE A 38 -18.48 3.92 -12.54
N LEU A 39 -19.65 3.79 -13.18
CA LEU A 39 -19.76 3.26 -14.54
C LEU A 39 -19.93 4.40 -15.55
N PRO A 40 -19.55 4.20 -16.83
CA PRO A 40 -19.79 5.18 -17.89
C PRO A 40 -21.26 5.59 -18.01
N ARG A 41 -21.52 6.87 -18.30
CA ARG A 41 -22.87 7.37 -18.62
C ARG A 41 -23.29 7.05 -20.07
N SER A 42 -23.06 5.81 -20.49
CA SER A 42 -23.35 5.30 -21.83
C SER A 42 -24.39 4.19 -21.75
N ALA A 43 -25.02 3.85 -22.88
CA ALA A 43 -25.95 2.72 -22.94
C ALA A 43 -25.31 1.40 -22.49
N ALA A 44 -24.02 1.21 -22.81
CA ALA A 44 -23.24 0.07 -22.35
C ALA A 44 -23.05 0.10 -20.82
N GLY A 45 -22.70 1.25 -20.23
CA GLY A 45 -22.58 1.41 -18.79
C GLY A 45 -23.89 1.14 -18.04
N SER A 46 -25.03 1.62 -18.56
CA SER A 46 -26.36 1.32 -18.00
C SER A 46 -26.70 -0.17 -18.07
N LYS A 47 -26.34 -0.86 -19.16
CA LYS A 47 -26.53 -2.31 -19.29
C LYS A 47 -25.70 -3.06 -18.26
N ILE A 48 -24.44 -2.69 -18.06
CA ILE A 48 -23.56 -3.29 -17.05
C ILE A 48 -24.13 -3.03 -15.65
N MET A 49 -24.56 -1.81 -15.32
CA MET A 49 -25.17 -1.48 -14.02
C MET A 49 -26.37 -2.39 -13.73
N LYS A 50 -27.27 -2.58 -14.70
CA LYS A 50 -28.45 -3.43 -14.52
C LYS A 50 -28.07 -4.88 -14.22
N VAL A 51 -27.08 -5.43 -14.93
CA VAL A 51 -26.58 -6.80 -14.70
C VAL A 51 -25.90 -6.90 -13.34
N LEU A 52 -25.08 -5.92 -12.96
CA LEU A 52 -24.41 -5.90 -11.66
C LEU A 52 -25.41 -5.84 -10.50
N LEU A 53 -26.48 -5.03 -10.61
CA LEU A 53 -27.53 -4.96 -9.58
C LEU A 53 -28.30 -6.26 -9.44
N ALA A 54 -28.63 -6.91 -10.56
CA ALA A 54 -29.30 -8.22 -10.56
C ALA A 54 -28.40 -9.31 -9.97
N TYR A 55 -27.11 -9.32 -10.30
CA TYR A 55 -26.16 -10.26 -9.70
C TYR A 55 -25.98 -9.98 -8.20
N ALA A 56 -25.82 -8.71 -7.84
CA ALA A 56 -25.65 -8.27 -6.46
C ALA A 56 -26.84 -8.71 -5.60
N SER A 57 -28.09 -8.48 -6.03
CA SER A 57 -29.27 -8.84 -5.24
C SER A 57 -29.34 -10.33 -4.87
N GLU A 58 -28.77 -11.20 -5.71
CA GLU A 58 -28.73 -12.65 -5.47
C GLU A 58 -27.47 -13.12 -4.73
N CYS A 59 -26.40 -12.32 -4.71
CA CYS A 59 -25.12 -12.70 -4.09
C CYS A 59 -24.88 -12.03 -2.72
N TRP A 60 -25.30 -10.79 -2.56
CA TRP A 60 -25.14 -10.01 -1.33
C TRP A 60 -26.28 -8.99 -1.19
N SER A 61 -26.93 -8.89 -0.02
CA SER A 61 -28.08 -8.00 0.16
C SER A 61 -27.72 -6.52 -0.07
N ALA A 62 -26.94 -5.93 0.83
CA ALA A 62 -26.48 -4.54 0.73
C ALA A 62 -25.29 -4.32 1.67
N ALA A 63 -24.52 -3.25 1.44
CA ALA A 63 -23.57 -2.76 2.44
C ALA A 63 -24.30 -2.34 3.72
N SER A 64 -23.66 -2.44 4.88
CA SER A 64 -24.30 -2.09 6.16
C SER A 64 -24.75 -0.62 6.17
N SER A 65 -25.99 -0.34 6.60
CA SER A 65 -26.54 1.02 6.61
C SER A 65 -25.67 2.01 7.42
N PRO A 66 -25.21 1.69 8.65
CA PRO A 66 -24.29 2.56 9.38
C PRO A 66 -22.99 2.86 8.63
N SER A 67 -22.44 1.86 7.93
CA SER A 67 -21.23 2.06 7.12
C SER A 67 -21.49 2.92 5.88
N GLN A 68 -22.69 2.85 5.29
CA GLN A 68 -23.09 3.74 4.19
C GLN A 68 -23.19 5.21 4.64
N HIS A 69 -23.76 5.47 5.83
CA HIS A 69 -23.78 6.82 6.41
C HIS A 69 -22.37 7.38 6.65
N ALA A 70 -21.48 6.58 7.23
CA ALA A 70 -20.08 6.99 7.40
C ALA A 70 -19.36 7.18 6.05
N ALA A 71 -19.70 6.38 5.04
CA ALA A 71 -19.15 6.53 3.70
C ALA A 71 -19.57 7.86 3.05
N ALA A 72 -20.84 8.26 3.21
CA ALA A 72 -21.33 9.52 2.69
C ALA A 72 -20.55 10.71 3.27
N GLU A 73 -20.30 10.70 4.59
CA GLU A 73 -19.46 11.72 5.24
C GLU A 73 -18.02 11.66 4.75
N ALA A 74 -17.41 10.47 4.73
CA ALA A 74 -16.03 10.30 4.31
C ALA A 74 -15.78 10.76 2.87
N PHE A 75 -16.72 10.48 1.95
CA PHE A 75 -16.66 10.91 0.56
C PHE A 75 -17.06 12.38 0.35
N SER A 76 -17.46 13.10 1.39
CA SER A 76 -17.77 14.52 1.26
C SER A 76 -16.54 15.31 0.77
N THR A 77 -16.84 16.38 0.04
CA THR A 77 -15.84 17.36 -0.43
C THR A 77 -15.68 18.53 0.54
N GLY A 78 -16.15 18.38 1.78
CA GLY A 78 -15.95 19.37 2.83
C GLY A 78 -14.46 19.60 3.11
N GLU A 79 -14.14 20.78 3.65
CA GLU A 79 -12.76 21.17 3.94
C GLU A 79 -12.06 20.17 4.85
N HIS A 80 -12.74 19.74 5.92
CA HIS A 80 -12.20 18.80 6.90
C HIS A 80 -11.81 17.44 6.28
N MET A 81 -12.64 16.87 5.39
CA MET A 81 -12.31 15.61 4.71
C MET A 81 -11.20 15.81 3.66
N THR A 82 -11.15 16.98 3.02
CA THR A 82 -10.06 17.32 2.09
C THR A 82 -8.72 17.40 2.82
N GLN A 83 -8.68 18.10 3.95
CA GLN A 83 -7.52 18.17 4.82
C GLN A 83 -7.13 16.78 5.34
N TYR A 84 -8.08 15.97 5.81
CA TYR A 84 -7.82 14.61 6.27
C TYR A 84 -7.10 13.77 5.19
N ARG A 85 -7.62 13.75 3.95
CA ARG A 85 -7.02 12.99 2.85
C ARG A 85 -5.60 13.46 2.54
N GLU A 86 -5.37 14.76 2.58
CA GLU A 86 -4.04 15.34 2.37
C GLU A 86 -3.06 14.95 3.48
N SER A 87 -3.48 15.02 4.74
CA SER A 87 -2.66 14.57 5.88
C SER A 87 -2.28 13.09 5.77
N VAL A 88 -3.23 12.23 5.38
CA VAL A 88 -2.98 10.80 5.16
C VAL A 88 -1.99 10.59 4.00
N ARG A 89 -2.14 11.32 2.90
CA ARG A 89 -1.22 11.27 1.75
C ARG A 89 0.20 11.67 2.16
N LEU A 90 0.35 12.76 2.92
CA LEU A 90 1.64 13.26 3.41
C LEU A 90 2.31 12.26 4.37
N LEU A 91 1.55 11.67 5.30
CA LEU A 91 2.06 10.63 6.19
C LEU A 91 2.58 9.42 5.41
N HIS A 92 1.79 8.90 4.47
CA HIS A 92 2.23 7.77 3.64
C HIS A 92 3.47 8.10 2.80
N ALA A 93 3.51 9.29 2.19
CA ALA A 93 4.66 9.76 1.41
C ALA A 93 5.93 9.85 2.27
N HIS A 94 5.82 10.39 3.49
CA HIS A 94 6.94 10.46 4.43
C HIS A 94 7.47 9.05 4.78
N CYS A 95 6.59 8.15 5.24
CA CYS A 95 6.99 6.81 5.67
C CYS A 95 7.60 5.98 4.53
N THR A 96 6.99 6.02 3.34
CA THR A 96 7.50 5.27 2.17
C THR A 96 8.81 5.85 1.66
N THR A 97 8.98 7.17 1.68
CA THR A 97 10.25 7.82 1.28
C THR A 97 11.36 7.44 2.24
N ARG A 98 11.14 7.52 3.55
CA ARG A 98 12.13 7.11 4.56
C ARG A 98 12.57 5.65 4.38
N LEU A 99 11.61 4.73 4.24
CA LEU A 99 11.94 3.33 4.02
C LEU A 99 12.67 3.11 2.69
N TYR A 100 12.25 3.78 1.62
CA TYR A 100 12.93 3.74 0.32
C TYR A 100 14.39 4.20 0.42
N GLU A 101 14.66 5.33 1.06
CA GLU A 101 16.00 5.86 1.25
C GLU A 101 16.87 4.90 2.06
N SER A 102 16.35 4.39 3.18
CA SER A 102 17.06 3.40 3.99
C SER A 102 17.40 2.12 3.22
N LEU A 103 16.45 1.57 2.44
CA LEU A 103 16.70 0.38 1.62
C LEU A 103 17.74 0.62 0.53
N ARG A 104 17.70 1.79 -0.11
CA ARG A 104 18.70 2.20 -1.11
C ARG A 104 20.09 2.32 -0.48
N ASP A 105 20.18 2.95 0.69
CA ASP A 105 21.47 3.15 1.40
C ASP A 105 22.04 1.81 1.91
N LEU A 106 21.18 0.84 2.17
CA LEU A 106 21.55 -0.57 2.39
C LEU A 106 21.97 -1.31 1.11
N GLY A 107 22.12 -0.64 -0.03
CA GLY A 107 22.58 -1.23 -1.29
C GLY A 107 21.55 -2.08 -2.03
N LEU A 108 20.27 -2.02 -1.64
CA LEU A 108 19.20 -2.73 -2.33
C LEU A 108 18.74 -1.96 -3.56
N LYS A 109 18.30 -2.68 -4.60
CA LYS A 109 17.64 -2.06 -5.76
C LYS A 109 16.17 -1.83 -5.42
N VAL A 110 15.71 -0.59 -5.41
CA VAL A 110 14.33 -0.25 -5.07
C VAL A 110 13.83 0.90 -5.96
N ALA A 111 12.60 0.79 -6.45
CA ALA A 111 11.98 1.85 -7.23
C ALA A 111 11.54 3.01 -6.33
N LYS A 112 11.73 4.25 -6.78
CA LYS A 112 11.27 5.44 -6.05
C LYS A 112 9.74 5.41 -5.92
N PRO A 113 9.17 5.51 -4.71
CA PRO A 113 7.74 5.49 -4.52
C PRO A 113 7.08 6.74 -5.11
N SER A 114 5.96 6.56 -5.80
CA SER A 114 5.12 7.63 -6.36
C SER A 114 3.68 7.61 -5.81
N GLY A 115 3.33 6.60 -5.02
CA GLY A 115 2.01 6.45 -4.42
C GLY A 115 1.89 5.16 -3.62
N ALA A 116 0.68 4.91 -3.10
CA ALA A 116 0.40 3.83 -2.15
C ALA A 116 1.30 3.89 -0.89
N PHE A 117 1.40 2.77 -0.17
CA PHE A 117 2.17 2.65 1.07
C PHE A 117 3.08 1.41 1.03
N TYR A 118 3.53 1.04 -0.16
CA TYR A 118 4.37 -0.12 -0.40
C TYR A 118 5.69 0.28 -1.05
N VAL A 119 6.75 -0.43 -0.71
CA VAL A 119 8.04 -0.42 -1.42
C VAL A 119 8.37 -1.83 -1.88
N TYR A 120 9.11 -1.93 -2.97
CA TYR A 120 9.44 -3.19 -3.64
C TYR A 120 10.98 -3.35 -3.77
N PRO A 121 11.72 -3.55 -2.66
CA PRO A 121 13.15 -3.79 -2.73
C PRO A 121 13.48 -5.16 -3.33
N SER A 122 14.50 -5.18 -4.19
CA SER A 122 15.15 -6.37 -4.71
C SER A 122 16.48 -6.59 -4.00
N PHE A 123 16.63 -7.79 -3.42
CA PHE A 123 17.83 -8.29 -2.78
C PHE A 123 18.79 -8.95 -3.78
N GLN A 124 18.56 -8.79 -5.09
CA GLN A 124 19.45 -9.27 -6.15
C GLN A 124 20.93 -8.87 -5.96
N PRO A 125 21.28 -7.66 -5.45
CA PRO A 125 22.67 -7.32 -5.13
C PRO A 125 23.37 -8.30 -4.16
N TYR A 126 22.58 -9.03 -3.37
CA TYR A 126 23.06 -10.01 -2.38
C TYR A 126 22.78 -11.47 -2.76
N ALA A 127 22.45 -11.74 -4.03
CA ALA A 127 22.08 -13.07 -4.49
C ALA A 127 23.15 -14.15 -4.24
N LYS A 128 24.45 -13.79 -4.35
CA LYS A 128 25.56 -14.73 -4.11
C LYS A 128 25.61 -15.21 -2.66
N GLN A 129 25.46 -14.28 -1.71
CA GLN A 129 25.42 -14.55 -0.28
C GLN A 129 24.20 -15.40 0.07
N LEU A 130 23.02 -14.99 -0.39
CA LEU A 130 21.76 -15.69 -0.16
C LEU A 130 21.79 -17.13 -0.71
N ALA A 131 22.40 -17.35 -1.87
CA ALA A 131 22.53 -18.68 -2.45
C ALA A 131 23.35 -19.67 -1.60
N LYS A 132 24.32 -19.18 -0.81
CA LYS A 132 25.13 -20.01 0.12
C LYS A 132 24.29 -20.60 1.25
N VAL A 133 23.22 -19.91 1.64
CA VAL A 133 22.25 -20.40 2.64
C VAL A 133 20.97 -20.97 2.01
N GLY A 134 21.02 -21.30 0.72
CA GLY A 134 19.92 -21.95 0.01
C GLY A 134 18.83 -21.02 -0.50
N VAL A 135 18.92 -19.71 -0.30
CA VAL A 135 17.89 -18.75 -0.71
C VAL A 135 18.12 -18.31 -2.16
N ARG A 136 17.18 -18.65 -3.05
CA ARG A 136 17.22 -18.34 -4.49
C ARG A 136 15.96 -17.66 -5.01
N THR A 137 14.86 -17.78 -4.28
CA THR A 137 13.53 -17.28 -4.65
C THR A 137 13.01 -16.24 -3.66
N SER A 138 11.98 -15.51 -4.05
CA SER A 138 11.37 -14.47 -3.22
C SER A 138 10.63 -15.08 -2.04
N ALA A 139 10.03 -16.26 -2.24
CA ALA A 139 9.41 -17.06 -1.20
C ALA A 139 10.42 -17.55 -0.16
N GLU A 140 11.54 -18.12 -0.60
CA GLU A 140 12.63 -18.54 0.31
C GLU A 140 13.23 -17.35 1.06
N LEU A 141 13.41 -16.21 0.39
CA LEU A 141 13.90 -14.98 1.04
C LEU A 141 12.92 -14.50 2.11
N SER A 142 11.64 -14.48 1.80
CA SER A 142 10.59 -14.13 2.76
C SER A 142 10.61 -15.05 3.99
N GLN A 143 10.74 -16.37 3.77
CA GLN A 143 10.83 -17.36 4.84
C GLN A 143 12.12 -17.22 5.66
N TRP A 144 13.24 -16.96 5.00
CA TRP A 144 14.52 -16.75 5.66
C TRP A 144 14.49 -15.50 6.53
N LEU A 145 13.99 -14.37 6.02
CA LEU A 145 13.91 -13.12 6.79
C LEU A 145 13.03 -13.25 8.04
N ILE A 146 11.88 -13.93 7.94
CA ILE A 146 11.04 -14.12 9.13
C ILE A 146 11.72 -15.05 10.13
N ALA A 147 12.33 -16.15 9.69
CA ALA A 147 12.96 -17.13 10.56
C ALA A 147 14.27 -16.62 11.21
N GLN A 148 15.06 -15.84 10.46
CA GLN A 148 16.41 -15.44 10.85
C GLN A 148 16.51 -14.02 11.40
N CYS A 149 15.52 -13.18 11.12
CA CYS A 149 15.53 -11.76 11.45
C CYS A 149 14.20 -11.27 12.05
N GLY A 150 13.15 -12.10 12.10
CA GLY A 150 11.83 -11.69 12.57
C GLY A 150 11.11 -10.70 11.64
N ILE A 151 11.52 -10.61 10.38
CA ILE A 151 10.96 -9.67 9.41
C ILE A 151 9.95 -10.40 8.51
N ALA A 152 8.68 -10.03 8.64
CA ALA A 152 7.63 -10.47 7.74
C ALA A 152 7.52 -9.52 6.53
N ALA A 153 7.69 -10.07 5.34
CA ALA A 153 7.47 -9.37 4.06
C ALA A 153 6.73 -10.31 3.11
N LEU A 154 6.11 -9.79 2.05
CA LEU A 154 5.42 -10.64 1.07
C LEU A 154 6.35 -10.92 -0.10
N PRO A 155 6.47 -12.18 -0.55
CA PRO A 155 7.30 -12.51 -1.71
C PRO A 155 6.73 -11.90 -2.99
N GLY A 156 7.61 -11.49 -3.90
CA GLY A 156 7.25 -10.97 -5.22
C GLY A 156 6.41 -11.97 -6.03
N SER A 157 6.67 -13.28 -5.88
CA SER A 157 5.93 -14.34 -6.58
C SER A 157 4.43 -14.37 -6.26
N ALA A 158 4.00 -13.88 -5.09
CA ALA A 158 2.58 -13.72 -4.77
C ALA A 158 1.89 -12.61 -5.59
N PHE A 159 2.64 -11.83 -6.36
CA PHE A 159 2.16 -10.72 -7.20
C PHE A 159 2.48 -10.93 -8.69
N GLY A 160 2.81 -12.15 -9.10
CA GLY A 160 3.12 -12.49 -10.49
C GLY A 160 4.52 -12.10 -10.93
N GLU A 161 5.44 -11.84 -9.98
CA GLU A 161 6.86 -11.76 -10.29
C GLU A 161 7.47 -13.16 -10.19
N ASP A 162 7.53 -13.87 -11.32
CA ASP A 162 8.02 -15.25 -11.36
C ASP A 162 9.45 -15.35 -10.82
N ASP A 163 9.69 -16.34 -9.96
CA ASP A 163 11.01 -16.64 -9.41
C ASP A 163 12.00 -17.14 -10.49
N ASP A 164 11.51 -17.51 -11.67
CA ASP A 164 12.30 -17.85 -12.88
C ASP A 164 12.40 -16.70 -13.90
N GLY A 165 11.69 -15.58 -13.67
CA GLY A 165 11.59 -14.44 -14.59
C GLY A 165 12.87 -13.60 -14.73
N LEU A 166 12.73 -12.40 -15.32
CA LEU A 166 13.84 -11.47 -15.62
C LEU A 166 14.79 -11.28 -14.42
N GLU A 167 16.09 -11.22 -14.73
CA GLU A 167 17.17 -11.02 -13.77
C GLU A 167 16.89 -9.75 -12.91
N GLY A 168 16.51 -9.94 -11.64
CA GLY A 168 16.11 -8.87 -10.72
C GLY A 168 14.70 -8.97 -10.09
N GLY A 169 13.85 -9.90 -10.54
CA GLY A 169 12.56 -10.24 -9.91
C GLY A 169 12.65 -11.30 -8.80
N ARG A 170 13.63 -12.22 -8.91
CA ARG A 170 13.73 -13.44 -8.08
C ARG A 170 13.87 -13.24 -6.58
N LEU A 171 14.38 -12.10 -6.16
CA LEU A 171 14.63 -11.79 -4.74
C LEU A 171 13.95 -10.48 -4.34
N ARG A 172 12.77 -10.22 -4.92
CA ARG A 172 11.97 -9.03 -4.62
C ARG A 172 10.93 -9.32 -3.55
N LEU A 173 10.76 -8.37 -2.65
CA LEU A 173 9.76 -8.41 -1.61
C LEU A 173 8.86 -7.18 -1.70
N ARG A 174 7.58 -7.35 -1.41
CA ARG A 174 6.67 -6.24 -1.15
C ARG A 174 6.64 -5.97 0.35
N MET A 175 7.03 -4.76 0.74
CA MET A 175 7.00 -4.29 2.13
C MET A 175 6.00 -3.15 2.28
N ALA A 176 5.21 -3.17 3.34
CA ALA A 176 4.18 -2.16 3.62
C ALA A 176 4.53 -1.33 4.85
N THR A 177 4.32 -0.01 4.81
CA THR A 177 4.59 0.88 5.96
C THR A 177 3.37 1.11 6.85
N SER A 178 2.17 0.69 6.44
CA SER A 178 0.89 1.09 7.06
C SER A 178 0.65 0.59 8.49
N TYR A 179 1.49 -0.33 8.98
CA TYR A 179 1.44 -0.84 10.36
C TYR A 179 2.60 -0.34 11.23
N LEU A 180 3.45 0.55 10.70
CA LEU A 180 4.67 1.01 11.36
C LEU A 180 4.52 2.40 11.99
N TYR A 181 3.30 2.80 12.32
CA TYR A 181 3.03 4.12 12.92
C TYR A 181 2.90 4.05 14.44
N PHE A 182 2.28 2.97 14.93
CA PHE A 182 1.88 2.81 16.32
C PHE A 182 2.20 1.39 16.76
N LYS A 183 2.54 1.23 18.04
CA LYS A 183 2.84 -0.10 18.59
C LYS A 183 1.58 -0.96 18.77
N ASP A 184 0.45 -0.31 19.04
CA ASP A 184 -0.82 -0.95 19.37
C ASP A 184 -2.02 -0.06 18.97
N GLN A 185 -3.21 -0.58 19.25
CA GLN A 185 -4.47 0.07 18.95
C GLN A 185 -4.73 1.31 19.84
N GLU A 186 -4.25 1.32 21.07
CA GLU A 186 -4.45 2.42 22.02
C GLU A 186 -3.68 3.66 21.56
N GLU A 187 -2.41 3.49 21.21
CA GLU A 187 -1.61 4.57 20.63
C GLU A 187 -2.21 5.10 19.34
N ARG A 188 -2.72 4.21 18.48
CA ARG A 188 -3.39 4.62 17.24
C ARG A 188 -4.59 5.53 17.52
N TYR A 189 -5.42 5.21 18.51
CA TYR A 189 -6.61 6.01 18.81
C TYR A 189 -6.29 7.31 19.53
N THR A 190 -5.30 7.31 20.41
CA THR A 190 -4.94 8.49 21.21
C THR A 190 -4.04 9.46 20.44
N LYS A 191 -3.12 8.96 19.60
CA LYS A 191 -2.11 9.75 18.90
C LYS A 191 -2.39 9.92 17.39
N GLY A 192 -3.31 9.16 16.81
CA GLY A 192 -3.56 9.11 15.37
C GLY A 192 -3.81 10.46 14.70
N TYR A 193 -4.77 11.23 15.22
CA TYR A 193 -5.07 12.56 14.67
C TYR A 193 -3.93 13.56 14.89
N GLY A 194 -3.22 13.47 16.02
CA GLY A 194 -2.04 14.29 16.28
C GLY A 194 -0.92 14.03 15.26
N LEU A 195 -0.68 12.77 14.91
CA LEU A 195 0.31 12.40 13.87
C LEU A 195 -0.10 12.96 12.50
N LEU A 196 -1.39 12.88 12.14
CA LEU A 196 -1.90 13.45 10.88
C LEU A 196 -1.74 14.98 10.84
N GLN A 197 -2.00 15.68 11.94
CA GLN A 197 -1.80 17.13 12.03
C GLN A 197 -0.32 17.51 11.90
N GLN A 198 0.59 16.75 12.52
CA GLN A 198 2.03 16.97 12.38
C GLN A 198 2.49 16.76 10.93
N ALA A 199 1.99 15.71 10.27
CA ALA A 199 2.31 15.44 8.86
C ALA A 199 1.82 16.57 7.93
N ALA A 200 0.61 17.07 8.16
CA ALA A 200 0.06 18.21 7.42
C ALA A 200 0.86 19.50 7.63
N ALA A 201 1.40 19.70 8.83
CA ALA A 201 2.23 20.85 9.17
C ALA A 201 3.69 20.72 8.69
N GLY A 202 4.06 19.62 8.01
CA GLY A 202 5.43 19.38 7.55
C GLY A 202 6.46 19.25 8.67
N ARG A 203 6.02 18.87 9.88
CA ARG A 203 6.92 18.67 11.02
C ARG A 203 7.62 17.32 10.91
N ASP A 204 8.74 17.19 11.63
CA ASP A 204 9.39 15.90 11.80
C ASP A 204 8.45 14.91 12.52
N LEU A 205 8.37 13.68 12.02
CA LEU A 205 7.44 12.67 12.50
C LEU A 205 8.20 11.61 13.31
N GLN A 206 7.85 11.52 14.59
CA GLN A 206 8.37 10.50 15.49
C GLN A 206 7.66 9.17 15.22
N LEU A 207 8.35 8.23 14.57
CA LEU A 207 7.80 6.96 14.07
C LEU A 207 8.63 5.77 14.57
N PRO A 208 8.61 5.46 15.88
CA PRO A 208 9.52 4.48 16.48
C PRO A 208 9.36 3.07 15.88
N MET A 209 8.16 2.69 15.45
CA MET A 209 7.93 1.40 14.80
C MET A 209 8.55 1.34 13.40
N LEU A 210 8.58 2.46 12.66
CA LEU A 210 9.28 2.56 11.39
C LEU A 210 10.79 2.54 11.60
N ASP A 211 11.29 3.26 12.60
CA ASP A 211 12.72 3.30 12.94
C ASP A 211 13.24 1.91 13.36
N MET A 212 12.45 1.18 14.15
CA MET A 212 12.72 -0.21 14.52
C MET A 212 12.73 -1.13 13.29
N ALA A 213 11.77 -0.99 12.38
CA ALA A 213 11.73 -1.79 11.15
C ALA A 213 12.93 -1.52 10.22
N ILE A 214 13.34 -0.25 10.08
CA ILE A 214 14.53 0.14 9.32
C ILE A 214 15.79 -0.46 9.96
N SER A 215 15.91 -0.38 11.29
CA SER A 215 17.04 -0.95 12.03
C SER A 215 17.11 -2.47 11.88
N ALA A 216 15.97 -3.16 11.94
CA ALA A 216 15.89 -4.60 11.71
C ALA A 216 16.32 -4.98 10.29
N LEU A 217 15.89 -4.21 9.28
CA LEU A 217 16.30 -4.41 7.89
C LEU A 217 17.81 -4.19 7.70
N ALA A 218 18.39 -3.19 8.35
CA ALA A 218 19.83 -2.94 8.33
C ALA A 218 20.59 -4.14 8.92
N ALA A 219 20.17 -4.62 10.09
CA ALA A 219 20.75 -5.81 10.71
C ALA A 219 20.63 -7.08 9.84
N ALA A 220 19.49 -7.26 9.16
CA ALA A 220 19.29 -8.36 8.23
C ALA A 220 20.23 -8.29 7.03
N VAL A 221 20.42 -7.10 6.45
CA VAL A 221 21.37 -6.89 5.35
C VAL A 221 22.82 -7.13 5.79
N GLU A 222 23.21 -6.67 6.98
CA GLU A 222 24.55 -6.97 7.52
C GLU A 222 24.74 -8.47 7.75
N LYS A 223 23.73 -9.17 8.27
CA LYS A 223 23.75 -10.64 8.39
C LYS A 223 23.96 -11.30 7.03
N ILE A 224 23.25 -10.84 5.99
CA ILE A 224 23.42 -11.37 4.62
C ILE A 224 24.84 -11.09 4.10
N LYS A 225 25.39 -9.89 4.30
CA LYS A 225 26.76 -9.54 3.88
C LYS A 225 27.82 -10.44 4.53
N SER A 226 27.57 -10.93 5.74
CA SER A 226 28.49 -11.79 6.49
C SER A 226 28.50 -13.27 6.05
N ILE A 227 27.62 -13.68 5.11
CA ILE A 227 27.55 -15.05 4.56
C ILE A 227 28.59 -15.26 3.44
#